data_AF-A0A937SG94-F1
#
_entry.id   AF-A0A937SG94-F1
#
_cell.length_a   1.000
_cell.length_b   1.000
_cell.length_c   1.000
_cell.angle_alpha   90.00
_cell.angle_beta   90.00
_cell.angle_gamma   90.00
#
_symmetry.space_group_name_H-M   'P 1'
#
loop_
_entity.id
_entity.type
_entity.pdbx_description
1 polymer ?
#
loop_
_entity_poly.entity_id
_entity_poly.type
_entity_poly.pdbx_seq_one_letter_code
_entity_poly.pdbx_strand_id
1 'polypeptide(L)' 'MAQASQMEQIKQMLSTGRLTMPDPATGYHQALYARCPKDRHDSSVYRIERSGEAITRVVFRCPICSEQFGTVPEKMFLR' A
#
# COMPACT_ATOMS: atom_id res chain seq x y z
N MET A 1 17.33 5.14 9.55
CA MET A 1 17.68 4.81 8.14
C MET A 1 16.71 3.79 7.52
N ALA A 2 15.43 3.72 7.95
CA ALA A 2 14.51 2.62 7.59
C ALA A 2 13.47 2.93 6.49
N GLN A 3 13.39 4.18 6.01
CA GLN A 3 12.34 4.60 5.05
C GLN A 3 12.67 4.26 3.59
N ALA A 4 13.95 4.26 3.20
CA ALA A 4 14.35 3.92 1.83
C ALA A 4 14.07 2.44 1.50
N SER A 5 14.35 1.54 2.45
CA SER A 5 14.14 0.10 2.30
C SER A 5 12.67 -0.28 2.18
N GLN A 6 11.77 0.34 2.96
CA GLN A 6 10.34 0.04 2.88
C GLN A 6 9.72 0.48 1.54
N MET A 7 10.13 1.64 1.01
CA MET A 7 9.68 2.10 -0.29
C MET A 7 10.10 1.14 -1.41
N GLU A 8 11.35 0.66 -1.41
CA GLU A 8 11.83 -0.29 -2.41
C GLU A 8 11.09 -1.62 -2.33
N GLN A 9 10.82 -2.12 -1.12
CA GLN A 9 9.99 -3.29 -0.89
C GLN A 9 8.57 -3.12 -1.46
N ILE A 10 7.93 -1.98 -1.21
CA ILE A 10 6.60 -1.68 -1.75
C ILE A 10 6.64 -1.63 -3.28
N LYS A 11 7.64 -0.97 -3.87
CA LYS A 11 7.79 -0.92 -5.34
C LYS A 11 7.95 -2.33 -5.93
N GLN A 12 8.82 -3.15 -5.36
CA GLN A 12 9.03 -4.53 -5.80
C GLN A 12 7.77 -5.39 -5.62
N MET A 13 7.07 -5.22 -4.51
CA MET A 13 5.81 -5.90 -4.22
C MET A 13 4.72 -5.54 -5.25
N LEU A 14 4.57 -4.25 -5.58
CA LEU A 14 3.62 -3.79 -6.60
C LEU A 14 3.99 -4.28 -8.00
N SER A 15 5.28 -4.25 -8.37
CA SER A 15 5.76 -4.77 -9.65
C SER A 15 5.52 -6.27 -9.83
N THR A 16 5.40 -7.03 -8.73
CA THR A 16 5.09 -8.47 -8.72
C THR A 16 3.61 -8.76 -8.48
N GLY A 17 2.74 -7.74 -8.50
CA GLY A 17 1.30 -7.92 -8.40
C GLY A 17 0.77 -8.16 -6.99
N ARG A 18 1.61 -7.98 -5.97
CA ARG A 18 1.30 -8.26 -4.56
C ARG A 18 0.86 -7.00 -3.82
N LEU A 19 0.01 -7.19 -2.81
CA LEU A 19 -0.48 -6.15 -1.90
C LEU A 19 -0.12 -6.40 -0.44
N THR A 20 0.51 -7.55 -0.17
CA THR A 20 0.92 -7.97 1.16
C THR A 20 2.33 -8.51 1.12
N MET A 21 3.09 -8.28 2.17
CA MET A 21 4.43 -8.82 2.37
C MET A 21 4.44 -9.71 3.62
N PRO A 22 4.98 -10.94 3.55
CA PRO A 22 5.13 -11.76 4.75
C PRO A 22 6.18 -11.14 5.68
N ASP A 23 5.84 -10.99 6.96
CA ASP A 23 6.75 -10.61 8.03
C ASP A 23 7.48 -11.87 8.52
N PRO A 24 8.80 -11.98 8.32
CA PRO A 24 9.56 -13.17 8.71
C PRO A 24 9.70 -13.33 10.23
N ALA A 25 9.51 -12.25 11.01
CA ALA A 25 9.65 -12.28 12.46
C ALA A 25 8.37 -12.80 13.14
N THR A 26 7.20 -12.49 12.57
CA THR A 26 5.91 -12.83 13.18
C THR A 26 5.12 -13.89 12.41
N GLY A 27 5.49 -14.15 11.14
CA GLY A 27 4.77 -15.04 10.24
C GLY A 27 3.46 -14.45 9.67
N TYR A 28 3.07 -13.24 10.10
CA TYR A 28 1.88 -12.56 9.60
C TYR A 28 2.17 -11.81 8.30
N HIS A 29 1.13 -11.57 7.51
CA HIS A 29 1.23 -10.75 6.31
C HIS A 29 0.96 -9.30 6.64
N GLN A 30 1.92 -8.42 6.38
CA GLN A 30 1.72 -6.98 6.42
C GLN A 30 1.02 -6.53 5.16
N ALA A 31 -0.08 -5.78 5.29
CA ALA A 31 -0.84 -5.28 4.15
C ALA A 31 -0.46 -3.84 3.81
N LEU A 32 -0.71 -3.44 2.57
CA LEU A 32 -0.43 -2.09 2.09
C LEU A 32 -1.51 -1.10 2.57
N TYR A 33 -1.06 0.01 3.16
CA TYR A 33 -1.88 1.12 3.61
C TYR A 33 -1.35 2.46 3.10
N ALA A 34 -2.24 3.46 3.10
CA ALA A 34 -1.90 4.86 2.90
C ALA A 34 -2.71 5.75 3.85
N ARG A 35 -2.20 6.96 4.14
CA ARG A 35 -2.95 7.93 4.95
C ARG A 35 -3.92 8.72 4.09
N CYS A 36 -5.16 8.82 4.55
CA CYS A 36 -6.18 9.66 3.92
C CYS A 36 -5.72 11.13 3.87
N PRO A 37 -5.82 11.81 2.72
CA PRO A 37 -5.43 13.22 2.63
C PRO A 37 -6.35 14.16 3.43
N LYS A 38 -7.59 13.76 3.74
CA LYS A 38 -8.55 14.58 4.49
C LYS A 38 -8.38 14.50 6.00
N ASP A 39 -8.23 13.28 6.53
CA ASP A 39 -8.27 13.02 7.98
C ASP A 39 -7.02 12.31 8.51
N ARG A 40 -6.08 11.97 7.62
CA ARG A 40 -4.81 11.26 7.93
C ARG A 40 -4.98 9.86 8.53
N HIS A 41 -6.18 9.30 8.53
CA HIS A 41 -6.43 7.94 9.00
C HIS A 41 -5.87 6.91 8.04
N ASP A 42 -5.49 5.76 8.60
CA ASP A 42 -4.93 4.65 7.83
C ASP A 42 -6.05 4.03 6.98
N SER A 43 -5.82 3.99 5.67
CA SER A 43 -6.77 3.52 4.67
C SER A 43 -6.21 2.29 3.98
N SER A 44 -7.00 1.21 3.92
CA SER A 44 -6.64 -0.02 3.25
C SER A 44 -6.90 0.07 1.74
N VAL A 45 -6.29 -0.85 0.99
CA VAL A 45 -6.51 -0.97 -0.45
C VAL A 45 -7.97 -1.33 -0.72
N TYR A 46 -8.61 -0.55 -1.58
CA TYR A 46 -9.99 -0.76 -2.03
C TYR A 46 -10.04 -1.35 -3.44
N ARG A 47 -9.21 -0.82 -4.34
CA ARG A 47 -9.13 -1.26 -5.73
C ARG A 47 -7.71 -1.15 -6.26
N ILE A 48 -7.37 -1.99 -7.21
CA ILE A 48 -6.12 -1.92 -7.96
C ILE A 48 -6.39 -1.90 -9.46
N GLU A 49 -5.48 -1.28 -10.19
CA GLU A 49 -5.35 -1.40 -11.62
C GLU A 49 -4.03 -2.13 -11.92
N ARG A 50 -4.07 -3.05 -12.87
CA ARG A 50 -2.93 -3.89 -13.25
C ARG A 50 -2.64 -3.74 -14.73
N SER A 51 -1.36 -3.83 -15.08
CA SER A 51 -0.90 -4.01 -16.45
C SER A 51 -0.03 -5.26 -16.49
N GLY A 52 -0.57 -6.34 -17.05
CA GLY A 52 -0.01 -7.68 -16.87
C GLY A 52 -0.04 -8.10 -15.39
N GLU A 53 1.09 -8.54 -14.87
CA GLU A 53 1.23 -8.95 -13.47
C GLU A 53 1.48 -7.77 -12.52
N ALA A 54 1.96 -6.63 -13.05
CA ALA A 54 2.30 -5.47 -12.24
C ALA A 54 1.06 -4.66 -11.85
N ILE A 55 0.99 -4.25 -10.58
CA ILE A 55 0.02 -3.25 -10.12
C ILE A 55 0.55 -1.87 -10.48
N THR A 56 -0.16 -1.19 -11.37
CA THR A 56 0.21 0.16 -11.86
C THR A 56 -0.47 1.26 -11.07
N ARG A 57 -1.62 0.99 -10.45
CA ARG A 57 -2.32 1.94 -9.59
C ARG A 57 -3.01 1.24 -8.43
N VAL A 58 -2.93 1.87 -7.26
CA VAL A 58 -3.61 1.45 -6.04
C VAL A 58 -4.55 2.56 -5.62
N VAL A 59 -5.82 2.21 -5.40
CA VAL A 59 -6.85 3.08 -4.86
C VAL A 59 -7.17 2.61 -3.45
N PHE A 60 -7.03 3.51 -2.50
CA PHE A 60 -7.36 3.31 -1.09
C PHE A 60 -8.73 3.89 -0.80
N ARG A 61 -9.38 3.38 0.25
CA ARG A 61 -10.64 3.97 0.74
C ARG A 61 -10.51 4.26 2.23
N CYS A 62 -10.76 5.51 2.60
CA CYS A 62 -10.75 5.89 4.02
C CYS A 62 -11.98 5.30 4.73
N PRO A 63 -11.80 4.55 5.83
CA PRO A 63 -12.93 4.02 6.59
C PRO A 63 -13.72 5.10 7.35
N ILE A 64 -13.14 6.29 7.53
CA ILE A 64 -13.75 7.41 8.27
C ILE A 64 -14.58 8.30 7.35
N CYS A 65 -13.98 8.87 6.30
CA CYS A 65 -14.68 9.80 5.41
C CYS A 65 -15.18 9.15 4.10
N SER A 66 -14.96 7.84 3.90
CA SER A 66 -15.31 7.10 2.67
C SER A 66 -14.65 7.59 1.38
N GLU A 67 -13.73 8.55 1.45
CA GLU A 67 -12.99 9.05 0.29
C GLU A 67 -12.17 7.94 -0.36
N GLN A 68 -12.24 7.86 -1.70
CA GLN A 68 -11.40 6.98 -2.49
C GLN A 68 -10.27 7.79 -3.11
N PHE A 69 -9.03 7.38 -2.88
CA PHE A 69 -7.88 8.16 -3.33
C PHE A 69 -6.74 7.25 -3.80
N GLY A 70 -6.03 7.70 -4.84
CA GLY A 70 -4.75 7.13 -5.23
C GLY A 70 -3.61 7.89 -4.58
N THR A 71 -2.46 7.25 -4.43
CA THR A 71 -1.23 7.91 -3.97
C THR A 71 0.01 7.30 -4.61
N VAL A 72 1.16 7.93 -4.40
CA VAL A 72 2.48 7.46 -4.86
C VAL A 72 3.10 6.50 -3.84
N PRO A 73 3.98 5.57 -4.26
CA PRO A 73 4.61 4.60 -3.36
C PRO A 73 5.33 5.21 -2.16
N GLU A 74 5.88 6.43 -2.25
CA GLU A 74 6.55 7.11 -1.13
C GLU A 74 5.62 7.45 0.03
N LYS A 75 4.30 7.48 -0.20
CA LYS A 75 3.28 7.76 0.82
C LYS A 75 2.56 6.50 1.32
N MET A 76 2.96 5.34 0.82
CA MET A 76 2.41 4.05 1.23
C MET A 76 3.30 3.43 2.31
N PHE A 77 2.71 2.57 3.13
CA PHE A 77 3.43 1.84 4.18
C PHE A 77 2.79 0.47 4.40
N LEU A 78 3.56 -0.44 5.00
CA LEU A 78 3.11 -1.78 5.37
C LEU A 78 2.76 -1.82 6.86
N ARG A 79 1.64 -2.47 7.20
CA ARG A 79 1.12 -2.62 8.56
C ARG A 79 0.54 -4.00 8.79
#